data_AF-A0A2V7TUY2-F1
#
_entry.id   AF-A0A2V7TUY2-F1
#
_cell.length_a   1.000
_cell.length_b   1.000
_cell.length_c   1.000
_cell.angle_alpha   90.00
_cell.angle_beta   90.00
_cell.angle_gamma   90.00
#
_symmetry.space_group_name_H-M   'P 1'
#
loop_
_entity.id
_entity.type
_entity.pdbx_description
1 polymer ?
#
loop_
_entity_poly.entity_id
_entity_poly.type
_entity_poly.pdbx_seq_one_letter_code
_entity_poly.pdbx_strand_id
1 'polypeptide(L)' 'MKITRVETLVVNLPMVIEGATPKLRDRAVTSIDVLLVRVDTDAGVSGWGESFG' A
#
# COMPACT_ATOMS: atom_id res chain seq x y z
N MET A 1 -12.90 11.86 19.48
CA MET A 1 -12.08 11.09 18.52
C MET A 1 -13.01 10.31 17.63
N LYS A 2 -13.43 10.91 16.52
CA LYS A 2 -14.27 10.31 15.48
C LYS A 2 -13.55 10.42 14.13
N ILE A 3 -13.72 9.42 13.28
CA ILE A 3 -13.25 9.45 11.90
C ILE A 3 -14.13 10.40 11.10
N THR A 4 -13.51 11.28 10.32
CA THR A 4 -14.20 12.28 9.47
C THR A 4 -14.00 12.01 7.98
N ARG A 5 -12.90 11.35 7.60
CA ARG A 5 -12.61 10.97 6.21
C ARG A 5 -11.82 9.67 6.16
N VAL A 6 -12.13 8.86 5.15
CA VAL A 6 -11.31 7.71 4.72
C VAL A 6 -11.01 7.91 3.25
N GLU A 7 -9.73 7.86 2.89
CA GLU A 7 -9.25 7.99 1.52
C GLU A 7 -8.37 6.79 1.17
N THR A 8 -8.52 6.29 -0.05
CA THR A 8 -7.77 5.14 -0.57
C THR A 8 -6.94 5.54 -1.77
N LEU A 9 -5.71 5.02 -1.82
CA LEU A 9 -4.81 5.19 -2.95
C LEU A 9 -4.19 3.83 -3.26
N VAL A 10 -4.32 3.38 -4.51
CA VAL A 10 -3.55 2.23 -4.99
C VAL A 10 -2.26 2.77 -5.59
N VAL A 11 -1.13 2.31 -5.06
CA VAL A 11 0.20 2.68 -5.55
C VAL A 11 0.95 1.43 -6.01
N ASN A 12 1.64 1.54 -7.14
CA ASN A 12 2.56 0.51 -7.61
C ASN A 12 3.97 0.86 -7.12
N LEU A 13 4.54 0.01 -6.26
CA LEU A 13 5.86 0.22 -5.69
C LEU A 13 6.89 -0.69 -6.38
N PRO A 14 8.00 -0.15 -6.91
CA PRO A 14 9.06 -0.98 -7.47
C PRO A 14 9.77 -1.76 -6.35
N MET A 15 10.07 -3.03 -6.61
CA MET A 15 10.80 -3.89 -5.67
C MET A 15 12.24 -4.08 -6.13
N VAL A 16 13.19 -3.86 -5.23
CA VAL A 16 14.58 -4.27 -5.42
C VAL A 16 14.79 -5.57 -4.66
N ILE A 17 15.05 -6.65 -5.39
CA ILE A 17 15.19 -7.99 -4.81
C ILE A 17 16.61 -8.49 -5.10
N GLU A 18 17.33 -8.84 -4.04
CA GLU A 18 18.64 -9.47 -4.16
C GLU A 18 18.50 -10.97 -4.43
N GLY A 19 19.35 -11.52 -5.30
CA GLY A 19 19.31 -12.92 -5.70
C GLY A 19 18.25 -13.22 -6.77
N ALA A 20 17.71 -14.45 -6.75
CA ALA A 20 16.74 -14.88 -7.75
C ALA A 20 15.38 -14.20 -7.53
N THR A 21 14.91 -13.43 -8.51
CA THR A 21 13.60 -12.76 -8.46
C THR A 21 12.47 -13.78 -8.39
N PRO A 22 11.55 -13.70 -7.40
CA PRO A 22 10.34 -14.51 -7.35
C PRO A 22 9.53 -14.38 -8.63
N LYS A 23 8.91 -15.48 -9.05
CA LYS A 23 8.03 -15.50 -10.21
C LYS A 23 6.61 -15.83 -9.79
N LEU A 24 5.66 -15.16 -10.42
CA LEU A 24 4.26 -15.55 -10.44
C LEU A 24 3.96 -16.12 -11.83
N ARG A 25 3.80 -17.45 -11.92
CA ARG A 25 3.83 -18.19 -13.19
C ARG A 25 5.14 -17.89 -13.94
N ASP A 26 5.08 -17.50 -15.21
CA ASP A 26 6.25 -17.22 -16.03
C ASP A 26 6.74 -15.76 -15.97
N ARG A 27 6.14 -14.92 -15.10
CA ARG A 27 6.47 -13.50 -14.97
C ARG A 27 7.25 -13.23 -13.68
N ALA A 28 8.36 -12.51 -13.79
CA ALA A 28 9.09 -11.99 -12.64
C ALA A 28 8.24 -10.95 -11.89
N VAL A 29 8.20 -11.06 -10.56
CA VAL A 29 7.56 -10.07 -9.69
C VAL A 29 8.58 -8.98 -9.37
N THR A 30 8.41 -7.82 -9.98
CA THR A 30 9.34 -6.68 -9.87
C THR A 30 8.71 -5.43 -9.24
N SER A 31 7.42 -5.50 -8.93
CA SER A 31 6.65 -4.43 -8.29
C SER A 31 5.49 -5.04 -7.52
N ILE A 32 5.00 -4.32 -6.52
CA ILE A 32 3.81 -4.69 -5.75
C ILE A 32 2.79 -3.55 -5.76
N ASP A 33 1.52 -3.90 -5.97
CA ASP A 33 0.43 -2.96 -5.76
C ASP A 33 0.08 -2.94 -4.26
N VAL A 34 0.07 -1.74 -3.69
CA VAL A 34 -0.26 -1.51 -2.27
C VAL A 34 -1.48 -0.60 -2.21
N LEU A 35 -2.46 -1.00 -1.41
CA LEU A 35 -3.56 -0.12 -1.02
C LEU A 35 -3.13 0.68 0.21
N LEU A 36 -2.91 1.97 0.04
CA LEU A 36 -2.74 2.91 1.13
C LEU A 36 -4.11 3.44 1.55
N VAL A 37 -4.34 3.47 2.86
CA VAL A 37 -5.54 4.04 3.47
C VAL A 37 -5.13 5.17 4.39
N ARG A 38 -5.64 6.37 4.12
CA ARG A 38 -5.55 7.51 5.03
C ARG A 38 -6.86 7.66 5.78
N VAL A 39 -6.78 7.85 7.09
CA VAL A 39 -7.93 8.13 7.95
C VAL A 39 -7.70 9.45 8.66
N ASP A 40 -8.60 10.41 8.47
CA ASP A 40 -8.58 11.68 9.19
C ASP A 40 -9.62 11.69 10.32
N THR A 41 -9.34 12.41 11.40
CA THR A 41 -10.22 12.52 12.58
C THR A 41 -10.65 13.94 12.87
N ASP A 42 -11.72 14.08 13.67
CA ASP A 42 -12.25 15.34 14.17
C ASP A 42 -11.31 16.11 15.12
N ALA A 43 -10.22 15.47 15.58
CA ALA A 43 -9.19 16.11 16.39
C ALA A 43 -7.97 16.56 15.58
N GLY A 44 -8.03 16.52 14.24
CA GLY A 44 -6.92 16.93 13.38
C GLY A 44 -5.76 15.93 13.29
N VAL A 45 -5.95 14.68 13.76
CA VAL A 45 -4.99 13.60 13.61
C VAL A 45 -5.29 12.81 12.33
N SER A 46 -4.26 12.53 11.55
CA SER A 46 -4.29 11.62 10.40
C SER A 46 -3.51 10.35 10.70
N GLY A 47 -4.13 9.19 10.46
CA GLY A 47 -3.51 7.87 10.50
C GLY A 47 -3.35 7.29 9.10
N TRP A 48 -2.34 6.42 8.95
CA TRP A 48 -2.08 5.69 7.71
C TRP A 48 -2.07 4.19 7.98
N GLY A 49 -2.64 3.43 7.06
CA GLY A 49 -2.58 1.97 7.03
C GLY A 49 -2.31 1.46 5.63
N GLU A 50 -1.85 0.22 5.53
CA GLU A 50 -1.51 -0.43 4.27
C GLU A 50 -2.10 -1.83 4.18
N SER A 51 -2.41 -2.26 2.96
CA SER A 51 -2.81 -3.62 2.64
C SER A 51 -2.23 -4.03 1.29
N PHE A 52 -2.02 -5.33 1.11
CA PHE A 52 -1.48 -5.92 -0.11
C PHE A 52 -2.55 -6.80 -0.75
N GLY A 53 -2.63 -6.78 -2.08
CA GLY A 53 -3.53 -7.61 -2.89
C GLY A 53 -2.87 -8.87 -3.43
#